data_AF-A0A2S2KRX0-F1
#
_entry.id   AF-A0A2S2KRX0-F1
#
_cell.length_a   1.000
_cell.length_b   1.000
_cell.length_c   1.000
_cell.angle_alpha   90.00
_cell.angle_beta   90.00
_cell.angle_gamma   90.00
#
_symmetry.space_group_name_H-M   'P 1'
#
loop_
_entity.id
_entity.type
_entity.pdbx_description
1 polymer ?
#
loop_
_entity_poly.entity_id
_entity_poly.type
_entity_poly.pdbx_seq_one_letter_code
_entity_poly.pdbx_strand_id
1 'polypeptide(L)'
;MNFLTISLMAILVTGVIAPSLQYSNADVLPPNHQVDIGISTEDVVCDSGLYKVIRAANSSIACVKAKNVLKLIANGWATTVDKEPIDEEVLNTIINRKSIDLAQINILETVALKTQTGTAASGKSVSNYDVIFEICAYTPIYAPDVNVASDSETKHYELANLIDADSCVISVTKIKATDPTSIKIILLNKGDISEKVVMLQNELDSLKEQLTTIRSSLKVTDPDSQKQGVKIAELRKQINDKREQLHRTLFAIHLPSTAKDKIGEMTFSGNVIEGNSASVLSVLNATQTPGLYDAIFEVCAGSTTIKLPVIKVTSDKQSQTIKMGDKISANSCQMTSVKIEANDKSTISVTPAGNADSSNKASDLEVRINSLQASMIQEKQTLKSLIHNPDRPENFVELVDTHVIKIIELRNQLILAKAEFSKIMYQTYN
;
A
#
# COMPACT_ATOMS: atom_id res chain seq x y z
N MET A 1 58.81 3.83 -41.83
CA MET A 1 58.24 5.07 -42.42
C MET A 1 56.90 4.72 -43.06
N ASN A 2 55.91 5.59 -42.85
CA ASN A 2 54.55 5.61 -43.42
C ASN A 2 53.48 4.86 -42.59
N PHE A 3 52.72 5.59 -41.74
CA PHE A 3 51.48 6.40 -41.99
C PHE A 3 50.25 5.47 -42.09
N LEU A 4 49.47 5.30 -41.01
CA LEU A 4 48.37 6.17 -40.51
C LEU A 4 47.09 6.08 -41.36
N THR A 5 46.11 5.30 -40.89
CA THR A 5 44.67 5.51 -41.13
C THR A 5 43.87 4.78 -40.04
N ILE A 6 43.53 5.49 -38.96
CA ILE A 6 42.50 5.06 -38.01
C ILE A 6 41.26 5.91 -38.31
N SER A 7 40.22 5.24 -38.79
CA SER A 7 38.92 5.83 -39.10
C SER A 7 38.17 6.12 -37.80
N LEU A 8 37.89 7.40 -37.57
CA LEU A 8 37.13 7.92 -36.44
C LEU A 8 35.63 7.81 -36.76
N MET A 9 34.93 6.85 -36.15
CA MET A 9 33.46 6.76 -36.23
C MET A 9 32.86 7.35 -34.96
N ALA A 10 32.45 8.62 -35.05
CA ALA A 10 31.73 9.31 -34.00
C ALA A 10 30.28 8.81 -33.94
N ILE A 11 29.94 8.06 -32.89
CA ILE A 11 28.55 7.71 -32.58
C ILE A 11 28.00 8.84 -31.69
N LEU A 12 27.23 9.74 -32.30
CA LEU A 12 26.35 10.67 -31.61
C LEU A 12 25.18 9.88 -30.99
N VAL A 13 25.26 9.59 -29.69
CA VAL A 13 24.10 9.14 -28.90
C VAL A 13 23.37 10.39 -28.41
N THR A 14 22.33 10.78 -29.14
CA THR A 14 21.35 11.77 -28.68
C THR A 14 20.40 11.07 -27.70
N GLY A 15 20.72 11.13 -26.41
CA GLY A 15 19.85 10.68 -25.33
C GLY A 15 18.67 11.63 -25.17
N VAL A 16 17.50 11.20 -25.63
CA VAL A 16 16.23 11.85 -25.31
C VAL A 16 15.95 11.60 -23.84
N ILE A 17 16.05 12.63 -23.01
CA ILE A 17 15.64 12.60 -21.60
C ILE A 17 14.12 12.62 -21.60
N ALA A 18 13.49 11.46 -21.42
CA ALA A 18 12.06 11.39 -21.11
C ALA A 18 11.88 11.68 -19.61
N PRO A 19 10.98 12.60 -19.20
CA PRO A 19 10.64 12.77 -17.80
C PRO A 19 9.95 11.51 -17.28
N SER A 20 10.55 10.88 -16.27
CA SER A 20 9.97 9.75 -15.55
C SER A 20 8.82 10.25 -14.67
N LEU A 21 7.59 9.96 -15.09
CA LEU A 21 6.38 10.32 -14.38
C LEU A 21 6.09 9.22 -13.34
N GLN A 22 6.15 9.59 -12.07
CA GLN A 22 5.80 8.73 -10.94
C GLN A 22 4.31 8.83 -10.67
N TYR A 23 3.54 7.80 -11.04
CA TYR A 23 2.16 7.67 -10.55
C TYR A 23 1.85 6.19 -10.28
N SER A 24 1.96 5.84 -9.00
CA SER A 24 1.30 4.66 -8.44
C SER A 24 0.06 5.16 -7.74
N ASN A 25 -1.10 4.92 -8.35
CA ASN A 25 -2.41 4.67 -7.74
C ASN A 25 -3.31 4.19 -8.88
N ALA A 26 -4.20 3.24 -8.62
CA ALA A 26 -5.33 2.96 -9.51
C ALA A 26 -6.41 4.07 -9.47
N ASP A 27 -6.02 5.30 -9.11
CA ASP A 27 -6.81 6.52 -9.27
C ASP A 27 -6.60 7.03 -10.70
N VAL A 28 -7.69 7.41 -11.39
CA VAL A 28 -7.59 7.98 -12.73
C VAL A 28 -6.74 9.24 -12.64
N LEU A 29 -5.62 9.29 -13.38
CA LEU A 29 -4.73 10.46 -13.40
C LEU A 29 -5.52 11.74 -13.64
N PRO A 30 -5.16 12.90 -13.03
CA PRO A 30 -5.84 14.15 -13.32
C PRO A 30 -5.88 14.41 -14.85
N PRO A 31 -6.97 14.96 -15.42
CA PRO A 31 -7.14 15.08 -16.87
C PRO A 31 -5.99 15.79 -17.59
N ASN A 32 -5.49 16.89 -17.01
CA ASN A 32 -4.34 17.61 -17.56
C ASN A 32 -3.11 16.72 -17.60
N HIS A 33 -2.92 15.93 -16.54
CA HIS A 33 -1.78 15.04 -16.44
C HIS A 33 -1.87 13.88 -17.45
N GLN A 34 -3.07 13.36 -17.75
CA GLN A 34 -3.27 12.38 -18.83
C GLN A 34 -2.84 12.95 -20.19
N VAL A 35 -3.21 14.21 -20.47
CA VAL A 35 -2.81 14.88 -21.71
C VAL A 35 -1.30 15.15 -21.74
N ASP A 36 -0.71 15.55 -20.61
CA ASP A 36 0.73 15.83 -20.50
C ASP A 36 1.61 14.59 -20.77
N ILE A 37 1.08 13.39 -20.50
CA ILE A 37 1.74 12.12 -20.82
C ILE A 37 1.42 11.58 -22.23
N GLY A 38 0.68 12.35 -23.03
CA GLY A 38 0.39 12.04 -24.44
C GLY A 38 -0.90 11.29 -24.71
N ILE A 39 -1.83 11.18 -23.74
CA ILE A 39 -3.17 10.64 -23.98
C ILE A 39 -3.96 11.68 -24.79
N SER A 40 -4.61 11.23 -25.86
CA SER A 40 -5.43 12.10 -26.71
C SER A 40 -6.58 12.70 -25.92
N THR A 41 -7.08 13.86 -26.36
CA THR A 41 -8.20 14.53 -25.71
C THR A 41 -9.47 13.65 -25.69
N GLU A 42 -9.61 12.81 -26.69
CA GLU A 42 -10.72 11.87 -26.89
C GLU A 42 -10.59 10.64 -25.98
N ASP A 43 -9.38 10.29 -25.56
CA ASP A 43 -9.09 9.10 -24.75
C ASP A 43 -8.93 9.39 -23.25
N VAL A 44 -8.95 10.66 -22.83
CA VAL A 44 -8.93 11.01 -21.39
C VAL A 44 -10.09 10.34 -20.66
N VAL A 45 -9.78 9.65 -19.56
CA VAL A 45 -10.74 8.97 -18.69
C VAL A 45 -11.03 9.85 -17.48
N CYS A 46 -12.27 9.85 -16.99
CA CYS A 46 -12.65 10.53 -15.76
C CYS A 46 -12.91 9.52 -14.64
N ASP A 47 -12.68 9.95 -13.38
CA ASP A 47 -13.13 9.19 -12.21
C ASP A 47 -14.64 8.93 -12.27
N SER A 48 -15.06 7.83 -11.65
CA SER A 48 -16.47 7.45 -11.59
C SER A 48 -17.36 8.54 -10.99
N GLY A 49 -18.51 8.77 -11.63
CA GLY A 49 -19.44 9.86 -11.29
C GLY A 49 -19.03 11.25 -11.79
N LEU A 50 -17.86 11.38 -12.42
CA LEU A 50 -17.46 12.56 -13.18
C LEU A 50 -17.67 12.31 -14.68
N TYR A 51 -18.00 13.39 -15.38
CA TYR A 51 -18.25 13.42 -16.81
C TYR A 51 -17.18 14.27 -17.48
N LYS A 52 -16.66 13.78 -18.61
CA LYS A 52 -15.64 14.48 -19.39
C LYS A 52 -16.24 15.67 -20.14
N VAL A 53 -15.65 16.84 -19.96
CA VAL A 53 -16.01 18.07 -20.68
C VAL A 53 -14.76 18.81 -21.16
N ILE A 54 -14.92 19.66 -22.16
CA ILE A 54 -13.87 20.57 -22.65
C ILE A 54 -14.19 21.97 -22.14
N ARG A 55 -13.25 22.64 -21.49
CA ARG A 55 -13.44 24.03 -21.03
C ARG A 55 -13.48 24.98 -22.22
N ALA A 56 -14.49 25.83 -22.29
CA ALA A 56 -14.66 26.76 -23.41
C ALA A 56 -13.56 27.84 -23.48
N ALA A 57 -12.98 28.21 -22.33
CA ALA A 57 -12.00 29.29 -22.25
C ALA A 57 -10.63 28.96 -22.86
N ASN A 58 -10.21 27.70 -22.80
CA ASN A 58 -8.85 27.29 -23.14
C ASN A 58 -8.78 25.90 -23.80
N SER A 59 -9.92 25.30 -24.14
CA SER A 59 -10.04 23.96 -24.71
C SER A 59 -9.40 22.83 -23.88
N SER A 60 -9.10 23.06 -22.59
CA SER A 60 -8.54 22.02 -21.73
C SER A 60 -9.61 21.06 -21.23
N ILE A 61 -9.30 19.77 -21.10
CA ILE A 61 -10.24 18.78 -20.56
C ILE A 61 -10.40 18.93 -19.06
N ALA A 62 -11.64 18.76 -18.59
CA ALA A 62 -11.96 18.65 -17.19
C ALA A 62 -12.95 17.51 -16.95
N CYS A 63 -12.82 16.87 -15.79
CA CYS A 63 -13.82 15.94 -15.28
C CYS A 63 -14.69 16.68 -14.28
N VAL A 64 -16.00 16.75 -14.53
CA VAL A 64 -16.95 17.49 -13.69
C VAL A 64 -18.07 16.58 -13.23
N LYS A 65 -18.65 16.85 -12.05
CA LYS A 65 -19.78 16.05 -11.56
C LYS A 65 -20.91 16.06 -12.59
N ALA A 66 -21.45 14.89 -12.94
CA ALA A 66 -22.48 14.72 -13.96
C ALA A 66 -23.66 15.72 -13.78
N LYS A 67 -24.14 15.89 -12.54
CA LYS A 67 -25.21 16.83 -12.20
C LYS A 67 -24.97 18.31 -12.58
N ASN A 68 -23.72 18.70 -12.78
CA ASN A 68 -23.33 20.07 -13.12
C ASN A 68 -23.07 20.27 -14.61
N VAL A 69 -22.99 19.20 -15.41
CA VAL A 69 -22.56 19.26 -16.81
C VAL A 69 -23.45 20.19 -17.64
N LEU A 70 -24.77 19.98 -17.63
CA LEU A 70 -25.72 20.80 -18.39
C LEU A 70 -25.65 22.28 -17.97
N LYS A 71 -25.53 22.54 -16.66
CA LYS A 71 -25.39 23.91 -16.13
C LYS A 71 -24.10 24.58 -16.60
N LEU A 72 -22.99 23.85 -16.62
CA LEU A 72 -21.70 24.36 -17.06
C LEU A 72 -21.67 24.65 -18.56
N ILE A 73 -22.37 23.84 -19.36
CA ILE A 73 -22.52 24.06 -20.81
C ILE A 73 -23.44 25.25 -21.09
N ALA A 74 -24.59 25.31 -20.42
CA ALA A 74 -25.54 26.42 -20.56
C ALA A 74 -24.91 27.79 -20.19
N ASN A 75 -23.98 27.80 -19.22
CA ASN A 75 -23.24 29.00 -18.83
C ASN A 75 -22.04 29.30 -19.74
N GLY A 76 -21.80 28.52 -20.80
CA GLY A 76 -20.67 28.69 -21.70
C GLY A 76 -19.31 28.39 -21.06
N TRP A 77 -19.26 27.70 -19.92
CA TRP A 77 -18.00 27.31 -19.27
C TRP A 77 -17.39 26.06 -19.93
N ALA A 78 -18.23 25.15 -20.44
CA ALA A 78 -17.81 23.90 -21.06
C ALA A 78 -18.52 23.60 -22.39
N THR A 79 -17.92 22.73 -23.20
CA THR A 79 -18.47 22.12 -24.41
C THR A 79 -18.32 20.60 -24.36
N THR A 80 -19.12 19.88 -25.16
CA THR A 80 -19.02 18.43 -25.32
C THR A 80 -17.82 18.03 -26.16
N VAL A 81 -17.33 16.80 -25.96
CA VAL A 81 -16.12 16.28 -26.61
C VAL A 81 -16.33 16.14 -28.11
N ASP A 82 -17.50 15.67 -28.53
CA ASP A 82 -17.81 15.42 -29.95
C ASP A 82 -18.68 16.52 -30.58
N LYS A 83 -18.94 17.63 -29.87
CA LYS A 83 -19.93 18.67 -30.23
C LYS A 83 -21.36 18.15 -30.42
N GLU A 84 -21.60 16.89 -30.11
CA GLU A 84 -22.93 16.30 -30.09
C GLU A 84 -23.72 16.80 -28.87
N PRO A 85 -25.04 16.97 -29.00
CA PRO A 85 -25.90 17.28 -27.86
C PRO A 85 -25.82 16.14 -26.85
N ILE A 86 -25.68 16.47 -25.57
CA ILE A 86 -25.62 15.44 -24.52
C ILE A 86 -26.99 14.81 -24.38
N ASP A 87 -27.02 13.49 -24.44
CA ASP A 87 -28.19 12.71 -24.06
C ASP A 87 -28.45 12.83 -22.54
N GLU A 88 -29.55 13.50 -22.19
CA GLU A 88 -29.98 13.67 -20.81
C GLU A 88 -30.25 12.31 -20.13
N GLU A 89 -30.61 11.27 -20.87
CA GLU A 89 -30.81 9.92 -20.34
C GLU A 89 -29.50 9.31 -19.85
N VAL A 90 -28.40 9.49 -20.60
CA VAL A 90 -27.05 9.07 -20.20
C VAL A 90 -26.60 9.82 -18.95
N LEU A 91 -26.79 11.14 -18.92
CA LEU A 91 -26.49 11.96 -17.74
C LEU A 91 -27.30 11.53 -16.52
N ASN A 92 -28.60 11.30 -16.68
CA ASN A 92 -29.47 10.82 -15.61
C ASN A 92 -29.08 9.42 -15.14
N THR A 93 -28.58 8.56 -16.03
CA THR A 93 -28.05 7.24 -15.65
C THR A 93 -26.78 7.38 -14.80
N ILE A 94 -25.90 8.33 -15.10
CA ILE A 94 -24.70 8.61 -14.30
C ILE A 94 -25.04 9.31 -12.98
N ILE A 95 -26.01 10.23 -12.99
CA ILE A 95 -26.48 10.97 -11.80
C ILE A 95 -27.23 10.05 -10.83
N ASN A 96 -28.06 9.15 -11.37
CA ASN A 96 -28.90 8.23 -10.61
C ASN A 96 -28.26 6.85 -10.46
N ARG A 97 -27.03 6.65 -10.94
CA ARG A 97 -26.15 5.58 -10.46
C ARG A 97 -25.94 5.83 -8.97
N LYS A 98 -26.85 5.29 -8.15
CA LYS A 98 -26.50 4.84 -6.81
C LYS A 98 -25.24 4.01 -7.01
N SER A 99 -24.20 4.27 -6.22
CA SER A 99 -23.09 3.32 -6.11
C SER A 99 -23.73 1.95 -6.01
N ILE A 100 -23.51 1.11 -7.01
CA ILE A 100 -23.98 -0.27 -6.90
C ILE A 100 -23.22 -0.76 -5.68
N ASP A 101 -23.94 -1.04 -4.60
CA ASP A 101 -23.32 -1.66 -3.44
C ASP A 101 -22.91 -3.03 -3.93
N LEU A 102 -21.63 -3.17 -4.32
CA LEU A 102 -21.08 -4.44 -4.82
C LEU A 102 -20.85 -5.41 -3.67
N ALA A 103 -20.67 -4.86 -2.47
CA ALA A 103 -20.60 -5.62 -1.24
C ALA A 103 -21.20 -4.84 -0.07
N GLN A 104 -21.62 -5.60 0.93
CA GLN A 104 -21.90 -5.12 2.27
C GLN A 104 -20.69 -5.44 3.16
N ILE A 105 -20.24 -4.44 3.93
CA ILE A 105 -19.21 -4.65 4.96
C ILE A 105 -19.88 -4.62 6.32
N ASN A 106 -19.70 -5.69 7.09
CA ASN A 106 -20.16 -5.76 8.47
C ASN A 106 -18.95 -5.84 9.39
N ILE A 107 -18.87 -4.92 10.37
CA ILE A 107 -17.94 -5.06 11.48
C ILE A 107 -18.53 -6.10 12.43
N LEU A 108 -17.85 -7.23 12.56
CA LEU A 108 -18.30 -8.34 13.41
C LEU A 108 -17.94 -8.09 14.87
N GLU A 109 -16.70 -7.67 15.13
CA GLU A 109 -16.19 -7.50 16.49
C GLU A 109 -15.03 -6.48 16.52
N THR A 110 -14.88 -5.77 17.65
CA THR A 110 -13.76 -4.86 17.90
C THR A 110 -13.18 -5.13 19.28
N VAL A 111 -12.00 -5.77 19.32
CA VAL A 111 -11.38 -6.25 20.55
C VAL A 111 -10.22 -5.35 20.96
N ALA A 112 -10.29 -4.76 22.16
CA ALA A 112 -9.20 -3.96 22.70
C ALA A 112 -7.97 -4.83 23.04
N LEU A 113 -6.81 -4.50 22.46
CA LEU A 113 -5.54 -5.12 22.79
C LEU A 113 -5.01 -4.55 24.11
N LYS A 114 -5.09 -5.34 25.19
CA LYS A 114 -4.51 -4.96 26.48
C LYS A 114 -3.00 -5.09 26.44
N THR A 115 -2.28 -3.97 26.34
CA THR A 115 -0.83 -3.94 26.58
C THR A 115 -0.57 -4.24 28.06
N GLN A 116 0.20 -5.28 28.36
CA GLN A 116 0.36 -5.86 29.71
C GLN A 116 1.14 -4.99 30.73
N THR A 117 1.20 -3.66 30.60
CA THR A 117 2.04 -2.83 31.47
C THR A 117 1.29 -1.61 32.03
N GLY A 118 1.00 -1.69 33.33
CA GLY A 118 1.07 -0.57 34.29
C GLY A 118 0.12 0.61 34.12
N THR A 119 -0.85 0.71 35.04
CA THR A 119 -1.63 1.91 35.42
C THR A 119 -2.24 2.72 34.29
N ALA A 120 -3.56 2.56 34.12
CA ALA A 120 -4.39 3.41 33.28
C ALA A 120 -4.18 4.88 33.65
N ALA A 121 -3.59 5.65 32.73
CA ALA A 121 -3.58 7.11 32.83
C ALA A 121 -5.04 7.60 32.78
N SER A 122 -5.41 8.52 33.68
CA SER A 122 -6.76 9.08 33.72
C SER A 122 -6.98 10.02 32.53
N GLY A 123 -7.39 9.46 31.40
CA GLY A 123 -7.73 10.16 30.16
C GLY A 123 -8.13 9.16 29.08
N LYS A 124 -8.89 9.58 28.06
CA LYS A 124 -9.19 8.73 26.90
C LYS A 124 -7.88 8.44 26.16
N SER A 125 -7.19 7.35 26.50
CA SER A 125 -5.93 6.98 25.87
C SER A 125 -6.16 6.21 24.58
N VAL A 126 -5.47 6.61 23.51
CA VAL A 126 -5.45 5.89 22.23
C VAL A 126 -5.06 4.43 22.48
N SER A 127 -5.98 3.52 22.18
CA SER A 127 -5.83 2.08 22.39
C SER A 127 -5.70 1.36 21.05
N ASN A 128 -4.98 0.24 21.02
CA ASN A 128 -4.95 -0.62 19.83
C ASN A 128 -6.15 -1.58 19.89
N TYR A 129 -6.80 -1.79 18.75
CA TYR A 129 -7.93 -2.69 18.58
C TYR A 129 -7.65 -3.69 17.46
N ASP A 130 -8.01 -4.95 17.68
CA ASP A 130 -8.22 -5.91 16.60
C ASP A 130 -9.65 -5.74 16.10
N VAL A 131 -9.82 -5.41 14.82
CA VAL A 131 -11.12 -5.22 14.16
C VAL A 131 -11.34 -6.40 13.24
N ILE A 132 -12.40 -7.15 13.52
CA ILE A 132 -12.85 -8.29 12.72
C ILE A 132 -14.03 -7.82 11.90
N PHE A 133 -13.95 -7.97 10.59
CA PHE A 133 -15.01 -7.55 9.67
C PHE A 133 -15.19 -8.59 8.58
N GLU A 134 -16.40 -8.65 8.03
CA GLU A 134 -16.72 -9.45 6.86
C GLU A 134 -17.13 -8.53 5.71
N ILE A 135 -16.83 -9.00 4.50
CA ILE A 135 -17.22 -8.35 3.25
C ILE A 135 -18.02 -9.39 2.47
N CYS A 136 -19.30 -9.12 2.27
CA CYS A 136 -20.22 -9.97 1.52
C CYS A 136 -20.49 -9.35 0.16
N ALA A 137 -20.08 -10.01 -0.92
CA ALA A 137 -20.22 -9.49 -2.27
C ALA A 137 -21.52 -9.97 -2.94
N TYR A 138 -22.26 -9.06 -3.58
CA TYR A 138 -23.42 -9.38 -4.41
C TYR A 138 -23.02 -9.72 -5.86
N THR A 139 -21.85 -9.25 -6.28
CA THR A 139 -21.24 -9.53 -7.59
C THR A 139 -19.76 -9.81 -7.37
N PRO A 140 -19.07 -10.56 -8.24
CA PRO A 140 -17.67 -10.90 -8.01
C PRO A 140 -16.81 -9.63 -7.90
N ILE A 141 -16.03 -9.50 -6.82
CA ILE A 141 -15.15 -8.35 -6.58
C ILE A 141 -13.71 -8.79 -6.79
N TYR A 142 -13.08 -8.24 -7.82
CA TYR A 142 -11.70 -8.50 -8.12
C TYR A 142 -10.80 -7.51 -7.37
N ALA A 143 -9.77 -8.04 -6.68
CA ALA A 143 -8.81 -7.27 -5.88
C ALA A 143 -9.50 -6.22 -4.99
N PRO A 144 -10.25 -6.68 -3.96
CA PRO A 144 -10.97 -5.75 -3.10
C PRO A 144 -10.01 -5.04 -2.16
N ASP A 145 -10.14 -3.71 -2.10
CA ASP A 145 -9.36 -2.89 -1.19
C ASP A 145 -10.28 -2.23 -0.17
N VAL A 146 -9.89 -2.26 1.10
CA VAL A 146 -10.63 -1.60 2.17
C VAL A 146 -9.79 -0.55 2.88
N ASN A 147 -10.43 0.57 3.20
CA ASN A 147 -9.91 1.58 4.09
C ASN A 147 -10.53 1.40 5.47
N VAL A 148 -9.70 1.17 6.47
CA VAL A 148 -10.11 1.09 7.87
C VAL A 148 -9.65 2.37 8.53
N ALA A 149 -10.60 3.24 8.86
CA ALA A 149 -10.35 4.56 9.46
C ALA A 149 -10.92 4.62 10.87
N SER A 150 -10.33 5.46 11.71
CA SER A 150 -10.78 5.77 13.07
C SER A 150 -10.53 7.24 13.37
N ASP A 151 -10.83 7.67 14.59
CA ASP A 151 -10.46 9.01 15.07
C ASP A 151 -8.94 9.24 15.24
N SER A 152 -8.13 8.19 15.21
CA SER A 152 -6.70 8.26 15.56
C SER A 152 -5.76 7.82 14.44
N GLU A 153 -6.20 6.90 13.57
CA GLU A 153 -5.44 6.50 12.39
C GLU A 153 -6.33 5.99 11.25
N THR A 154 -5.75 5.94 10.05
CA THR A 154 -6.35 5.38 8.84
C THR A 154 -5.38 4.39 8.21
N LYS A 155 -5.86 3.21 7.83
CA LYS A 155 -5.07 2.13 7.25
C LYS A 155 -5.74 1.58 5.99
N HIS A 156 -4.91 1.41 4.96
CA HIS A 156 -5.28 0.73 3.74
C HIS A 156 -4.98 -0.78 3.87
N TYR A 157 -5.89 -1.62 3.37
CA TYR A 157 -5.76 -3.07 3.41
C TYR A 157 -6.25 -3.68 2.10
N GLU A 158 -5.31 -4.28 1.36
CA GLU A 158 -5.58 -5.05 0.14
C GLU A 158 -5.96 -6.48 0.52
N LEU A 159 -7.04 -7.00 -0.05
CA LEU A 159 -7.47 -8.39 0.16
C LEU A 159 -6.86 -9.29 -0.90
N ALA A 160 -6.26 -10.39 -0.47
CA ALA A 160 -5.46 -11.26 -1.34
C ALA A 160 -6.25 -12.00 -2.44
N ASN A 161 -7.59 -12.03 -2.36
CA ASN A 161 -8.42 -12.93 -3.16
C ASN A 161 -9.62 -12.23 -3.82
N LEU A 162 -10.01 -12.77 -4.97
CA LEU A 162 -11.35 -12.59 -5.56
C LEU A 162 -12.41 -12.97 -4.51
N ILE A 163 -13.42 -12.11 -4.34
CA ILE A 163 -14.63 -12.44 -3.59
C ILE A 163 -15.69 -12.83 -4.63
N ASP A 164 -16.10 -14.10 -4.64
CA ASP A 164 -17.13 -14.57 -5.55
C ASP A 164 -18.49 -13.89 -5.27
N ALA A 165 -19.36 -13.85 -6.27
CA ALA A 165 -20.74 -13.42 -6.07
C ALA A 165 -21.42 -14.27 -4.98
N ASP A 166 -22.26 -13.63 -4.18
CA ASP A 166 -23.03 -14.23 -3.09
C ASP A 166 -22.16 -14.93 -2.03
N SER A 167 -20.90 -14.50 -1.89
CA SER A 167 -19.95 -15.04 -0.91
C SER A 167 -19.46 -13.95 0.05
N CYS A 168 -19.04 -14.36 1.25
CA CYS A 168 -18.48 -13.47 2.25
C CYS A 168 -17.05 -13.87 2.61
N VAL A 169 -16.16 -12.90 2.79
CA VAL A 169 -14.79 -13.10 3.27
C VAL A 169 -14.59 -12.34 4.58
N ILE A 170 -14.08 -13.05 5.59
CA ILE A 170 -13.74 -12.48 6.89
C ILE A 170 -12.28 -12.01 6.86
N SER A 171 -12.03 -10.83 7.43
CA SER A 171 -10.70 -10.24 7.55
C SER A 171 -10.51 -9.59 8.91
N VAL A 172 -9.24 -9.50 9.32
CA VAL A 172 -8.84 -8.93 10.62
C VAL A 172 -7.74 -7.92 10.41
N THR A 173 -7.89 -6.74 10.99
CA THR A 173 -6.84 -5.72 10.99
C THR A 173 -6.65 -5.09 12.36
N LYS A 174 -5.49 -4.48 12.56
CA LYS A 174 -5.17 -3.72 13.78
C LYS A 174 -5.35 -2.25 13.52
N ILE A 175 -6.15 -1.57 14.33
CA ILE A 175 -6.31 -0.11 14.27
C ILE A 175 -6.16 0.55 15.64
N LYS A 176 -5.60 1.75 15.69
CA LYS A 176 -5.58 2.61 16.88
C LYS A 176 -6.81 3.49 16.89
N ALA A 177 -7.51 3.57 18.01
CA ALA A 177 -8.62 4.49 18.18
C ALA A 177 -8.68 5.02 19.62
N THR A 178 -9.20 6.23 19.80
CA THR A 178 -9.55 6.76 21.12
C THR A 178 -10.95 6.29 21.51
N ASP A 179 -11.85 6.16 20.53
CA ASP A 179 -13.19 5.57 20.67
C ASP A 179 -13.36 4.41 19.67
N PRO A 180 -13.65 3.17 20.12
CA PRO A 180 -13.86 2.04 19.22
C PRO A 180 -15.04 2.24 18.26
N THR A 181 -16.03 3.04 18.64
CA THR A 181 -17.19 3.34 17.77
C THR A 181 -16.85 4.30 16.64
N SER A 182 -15.68 4.94 16.67
CA SER A 182 -15.18 5.79 15.59
C SER A 182 -14.65 4.98 14.39
N ILE A 183 -14.44 3.68 14.56
CA ILE A 183 -13.87 2.81 13.54
C ILE A 183 -14.89 2.61 12.41
N LYS A 184 -14.47 2.92 11.19
CA LYS A 184 -15.25 2.80 9.96
C LYS A 184 -14.44 2.05 8.91
N ILE A 185 -15.11 1.16 8.20
CA ILE A 185 -14.52 0.39 7.10
C ILE A 185 -15.24 0.77 5.82
N ILE A 186 -14.48 1.15 4.80
CA ILE A 186 -15.01 1.58 3.50
C ILE A 186 -14.30 0.77 2.43
N LEU A 187 -15.06 0.13 1.53
CA LEU A 187 -14.51 -0.47 0.32
C LEU A 187 -14.03 0.67 -0.60
N LEU A 188 -12.72 0.71 -0.90
CA LEU A 188 -12.11 1.73 -1.76
C LEU A 188 -12.32 1.41 -3.22
N ASN A 189 -12.16 0.14 -3.58
CA ASN A 189 -12.46 -0.32 -4.91
C ASN A 189 -13.99 -0.42 -5.03
N LYS A 190 -14.63 0.70 -5.40
CA LYS A 190 -16.09 0.81 -5.67
C LYS A 190 -16.53 -0.05 -6.87
N GLY A 191 -15.63 -0.88 -7.36
CA GLY A 191 -15.75 -1.84 -8.44
C GLY A 191 -16.30 -1.26 -9.71
N ASP A 192 -15.87 -0.05 -10.07
CA ASP A 192 -15.95 0.42 -11.46
C ASP A 192 -15.19 -0.54 -12.38
N ILE A 193 -14.07 -1.10 -11.89
CA ILE A 193 -13.30 -2.12 -12.61
C ILE A 193 -14.06 -3.45 -12.64
N SER A 194 -14.62 -3.90 -11.52
CA SER A 194 -15.46 -5.12 -11.47
C SER A 194 -16.71 -4.98 -12.34
N GLU A 195 -17.36 -3.80 -12.34
CA GLU A 195 -18.50 -3.46 -13.19
C GLU A 195 -18.07 -3.45 -14.66
N LYS A 196 -16.93 -2.86 -14.98
CA LYS A 196 -16.38 -2.87 -16.35
C LYS A 196 -16.07 -4.29 -16.82
N VAL A 197 -15.55 -5.15 -15.94
CA VAL A 197 -15.35 -6.57 -16.24
C VAL A 197 -16.69 -7.25 -16.52
N VAL A 198 -17.69 -7.07 -15.66
CA VAL A 198 -19.05 -7.65 -15.84
C VAL A 198 -19.72 -7.12 -17.11
N MET A 199 -19.61 -5.83 -17.39
CA MET A 199 -20.14 -5.18 -18.60
C MET A 199 -19.48 -5.76 -19.86
N LEU A 200 -18.15 -5.83 -19.89
CA LEU A 200 -17.41 -6.42 -21.02
C LEU A 200 -17.76 -7.90 -21.22
N GLN A 201 -17.97 -8.65 -20.13
CA GLN A 201 -18.41 -10.05 -20.17
C GLN A 201 -19.80 -10.17 -20.82
N ASN A 202 -20.76 -9.36 -20.37
CA ASN A 202 -22.13 -9.34 -20.88
C ASN A 202 -22.19 -8.92 -22.36
N GLU A 203 -21.42 -7.90 -22.74
CA GLU A 203 -21.29 -7.47 -24.15
C GLU A 203 -20.70 -8.60 -25.02
N LEU A 204 -19.65 -9.28 -24.54
CA LEU A 204 -19.06 -10.41 -25.25
C LEU A 204 -20.05 -11.56 -25.46
N ASP A 205 -20.85 -11.88 -24.44
CA ASP A 205 -21.83 -12.96 -24.54
C ASP A 205 -22.99 -12.60 -25.47
N SER A 206 -23.47 -11.35 -25.43
CA SER A 206 -24.44 -10.84 -26.41
C SER A 206 -23.91 -10.90 -27.85
N LEU A 207 -22.67 -10.46 -28.08
CA LEU A 207 -22.05 -10.50 -29.41
C LEU A 207 -21.87 -11.95 -29.92
N LYS A 208 -21.50 -12.89 -29.05
CA LYS A 208 -21.41 -14.33 -29.39
C LYS A 208 -22.77 -14.91 -29.74
N GLU A 209 -23.82 -14.53 -29.03
CA GLU A 209 -25.20 -14.97 -29.30
C GLU A 209 -25.68 -14.45 -30.67
N GLN A 210 -25.46 -13.16 -30.96
CA GLN A 210 -25.77 -12.56 -32.25
C GLN A 210 -25.01 -13.25 -33.40
N LEU A 211 -23.72 -13.53 -33.19
CA LEU A 211 -22.90 -14.25 -34.18
C LEU A 211 -23.42 -15.68 -34.43
N THR A 212 -23.84 -16.38 -33.38
CA THR A 212 -24.40 -17.74 -33.48
C THR A 212 -25.73 -17.73 -34.22
N THR A 213 -26.60 -16.78 -33.91
CA THR A 213 -27.88 -16.56 -34.59
C THR A 213 -27.67 -16.32 -36.09
N ILE A 214 -26.79 -15.39 -36.46
CA ILE A 214 -26.53 -15.08 -37.88
C ILE A 214 -25.90 -16.28 -38.60
N ARG A 215 -24.97 -17.00 -37.97
CA ARG A 215 -24.40 -18.23 -38.57
C ARG A 215 -25.44 -19.31 -38.81
N SER A 216 -26.37 -19.50 -37.88
CA SER A 216 -27.45 -20.49 -38.03
C SER A 216 -28.45 -20.12 -39.13
N SER A 217 -28.62 -18.81 -39.40
CA SER A 217 -29.47 -18.30 -40.46
C SER A 217 -28.83 -18.30 -41.86
N LEU A 218 -27.52 -18.58 -41.95
CA LEU A 218 -26.77 -18.51 -43.20
C LEU A 218 -27.11 -19.71 -44.10
N LYS A 219 -27.81 -19.46 -45.23
CA LYS A 219 -28.05 -20.46 -46.27
C LYS A 219 -27.12 -20.20 -47.45
N VAL A 220 -26.31 -21.21 -47.82
CA VAL A 220 -25.21 -21.12 -48.81
C VAL A 220 -25.65 -20.60 -50.20
N THR A 221 -26.94 -20.66 -50.51
CA THR A 221 -27.52 -20.29 -51.81
C THR A 221 -28.22 -18.92 -51.83
N ASP A 222 -28.21 -18.15 -50.73
CA ASP A 222 -28.94 -16.88 -50.65
C ASP A 222 -28.10 -15.70 -51.20
N PRO A 223 -28.60 -14.84 -52.11
CA PRO A 223 -27.91 -13.61 -52.54
C PRO A 223 -27.56 -12.65 -51.38
N ASP A 224 -28.25 -12.72 -50.24
CA ASP A 224 -27.89 -11.95 -49.05
C ASP A 224 -26.72 -12.55 -48.25
N SER A 225 -26.19 -13.71 -48.66
CA SER A 225 -25.02 -14.35 -48.04
C SER A 225 -23.78 -13.44 -48.00
N GLN A 226 -23.60 -12.58 -48.99
CA GLN A 226 -22.48 -11.65 -49.03
C GLN A 226 -22.61 -10.57 -47.93
N LYS A 227 -23.82 -10.02 -47.71
CA LYS A 227 -24.08 -9.05 -46.65
C LYS A 227 -23.96 -9.68 -45.26
N GLN A 228 -24.47 -10.90 -45.10
CA GLN A 228 -24.32 -11.67 -43.87
C GLN A 228 -22.84 -12.00 -43.59
N GLY A 229 -22.05 -12.28 -44.62
CA GLY A 229 -20.60 -12.47 -44.51
C GLY A 229 -19.85 -11.25 -43.96
N VAL A 230 -20.18 -10.05 -44.45
CA VAL A 230 -19.63 -8.78 -43.92
C VAL A 230 -20.03 -8.58 -42.46
N LYS A 231 -21.29 -8.83 -42.11
CA LYS A 231 -21.78 -8.71 -40.72
C LYS A 231 -21.11 -9.72 -39.78
N ILE A 232 -20.83 -10.93 -40.24
CA ILE A 232 -20.06 -11.94 -39.48
C ILE A 232 -18.62 -11.48 -39.24
N ALA A 233 -17.97 -10.90 -40.26
CA ALA A 233 -16.62 -10.38 -40.13
C ALA A 233 -16.56 -9.23 -39.10
N GLU A 234 -17.53 -8.32 -39.15
CA GLU A 234 -17.65 -7.20 -38.21
C GLU A 234 -17.91 -7.69 -36.78
N LEU A 235 -18.85 -8.62 -36.57
CA LEU A 235 -19.10 -9.20 -35.24
C LEU A 235 -17.87 -9.93 -34.69
N ARG A 236 -17.10 -10.64 -35.53
CA ARG A 236 -15.84 -11.27 -35.11
C ARG A 236 -14.81 -10.24 -34.68
N LYS A 237 -14.72 -9.11 -35.38
CA LYS A 237 -13.84 -7.99 -35.01
C LYS A 237 -14.26 -7.42 -33.65
N GLN A 238 -15.53 -7.07 -33.47
CA GLN A 238 -16.05 -6.54 -32.20
C GLN A 238 -15.85 -7.51 -31.03
N ILE A 239 -16.05 -8.82 -31.23
CA ILE A 239 -15.75 -9.84 -30.22
C ILE A 239 -14.26 -9.84 -29.85
N ASN A 240 -13.36 -9.75 -30.83
CA ASN A 240 -11.93 -9.72 -30.56
C ASN A 240 -11.52 -8.44 -29.83
N ASP A 241 -12.03 -7.28 -30.26
CA ASP A 241 -11.74 -5.99 -29.64
C ASP A 241 -12.21 -5.97 -28.17
N LYS A 242 -13.44 -6.43 -27.91
CA LYS A 242 -13.99 -6.52 -26.55
C LYS A 242 -13.30 -7.57 -25.69
N ARG A 243 -12.88 -8.70 -26.28
CA ARG A 243 -12.07 -9.72 -25.60
C ARG A 243 -10.70 -9.17 -25.22
N GLU A 244 -10.07 -8.41 -26.10
CA GLU A 244 -8.80 -7.75 -25.80
C GLU A 244 -8.96 -6.74 -24.67
N GLN A 245 -10.02 -5.91 -24.71
CA GLN A 245 -10.33 -4.97 -23.63
C GLN A 245 -10.56 -5.69 -22.29
N LEU A 246 -11.30 -6.81 -22.30
CA LEU A 246 -11.52 -7.64 -21.12
C LEU A 246 -10.20 -8.21 -20.61
N HIS A 247 -9.36 -8.78 -21.47
CA HIS A 247 -8.07 -9.32 -21.08
C HIS A 247 -7.11 -8.25 -20.56
N ARG A 248 -7.06 -7.06 -21.17
CA ARG A 248 -6.28 -5.92 -20.66
C ARG A 248 -6.77 -5.49 -19.28
N THR A 249 -8.08 -5.44 -19.09
CA THR A 249 -8.69 -5.07 -17.81
C THR A 249 -8.40 -6.13 -16.73
N LEU A 250 -8.61 -7.42 -17.04
CA LEU A 250 -8.27 -8.53 -16.14
C LEU A 250 -6.77 -8.61 -15.86
N PHE A 251 -5.92 -8.33 -16.85
CA PHE A 251 -4.47 -8.26 -16.69
C PHE A 251 -4.08 -7.11 -15.77
N ALA A 252 -4.67 -5.92 -15.90
CA ALA A 252 -4.42 -4.81 -14.99
C ALA A 252 -4.85 -5.13 -13.54
N ILE A 253 -5.90 -5.93 -13.36
CA ILE A 253 -6.38 -6.39 -12.05
C ILE A 253 -5.50 -7.49 -11.44
N HIS A 254 -5.06 -8.46 -12.25
CA HIS A 254 -4.31 -9.63 -11.81
C HIS A 254 -2.80 -9.48 -11.99
N LEU A 255 -2.33 -8.32 -12.45
CA LEU A 255 -0.95 -7.94 -12.24
C LEU A 255 -0.79 -7.83 -10.72
N PRO A 256 -0.08 -8.75 -10.05
CA PRO A 256 0.43 -8.39 -8.73
C PRO A 256 1.19 -7.10 -8.94
N SER A 257 0.90 -6.05 -8.18
CA SER A 257 1.56 -4.74 -8.32
C SER A 257 3.03 -4.94 -8.71
N THR A 258 3.32 -4.76 -10.01
CA THR A 258 4.67 -4.99 -10.52
C THR A 258 5.55 -3.79 -10.25
N ALA A 259 5.15 -2.91 -9.33
CA ALA A 259 6.09 -2.07 -8.58
C ALA A 259 6.93 -2.93 -7.59
N LYS A 260 7.41 -4.08 -8.06
CA LYS A 260 8.77 -4.57 -7.82
C LYS A 260 9.68 -4.16 -8.98
N ASP A 261 9.45 -2.99 -9.58
CA ASP A 261 10.63 -2.19 -9.90
C ASP A 261 11.25 -1.85 -8.56
N LYS A 262 12.47 -2.32 -8.34
CA LYS A 262 13.37 -1.73 -7.36
C LYS A 262 13.60 -0.26 -7.78
N ILE A 263 12.61 0.61 -7.59
CA ILE A 263 12.91 1.95 -7.13
C ILE A 263 13.60 1.65 -5.81
N GLY A 264 14.93 1.72 -5.78
CA GLY A 264 15.65 1.57 -4.53
C GLY A 264 14.94 2.48 -3.53
N GLU A 265 14.49 1.94 -2.39
CA GLU A 265 13.70 2.74 -1.47
C GLU A 265 14.49 4.02 -1.21
N MET A 266 13.85 5.15 -1.48
CA MET A 266 14.54 6.42 -1.52
C MET A 266 14.52 7.05 -0.13
N THR A 267 15.60 7.75 0.19
CA THR A 267 15.63 8.69 1.30
C THR A 267 14.66 9.86 1.06
N PHE A 268 14.34 10.65 2.08
CA PHE A 268 13.59 11.89 1.90
C PHE A 268 14.33 12.90 1.01
N SER A 269 15.66 12.76 0.91
CA SER A 269 16.51 13.52 -0.02
C SER A 269 16.52 12.97 -1.46
N GLY A 270 15.84 11.86 -1.74
CA GLY A 270 15.75 11.26 -3.08
C GLY A 270 16.93 10.37 -3.49
N ASN A 271 17.79 9.97 -2.55
CA ASN A 271 18.90 9.04 -2.77
C ASN A 271 18.44 7.61 -2.51
N VAL A 272 19.04 6.61 -3.16
CA VAL A 272 18.76 5.20 -2.86
C VAL A 272 19.29 4.85 -1.46
N ILE A 273 18.51 4.13 -0.66
CA ILE A 273 18.94 3.64 0.65
C ILE A 273 19.98 2.52 0.46
N GLU A 274 21.26 2.89 0.56
CA GLU A 274 22.39 1.97 0.58
C GLU A 274 22.85 1.71 2.02
N GLY A 275 22.21 0.75 2.68
CA GLY A 275 22.53 0.40 4.07
C GLY A 275 21.99 1.41 5.08
N ASN A 276 22.59 1.39 6.28
CA ASN A 276 22.18 2.30 7.35
C ASN A 276 22.90 3.65 7.19
N SER A 277 22.14 4.74 7.17
CA SER A 277 22.68 6.08 6.95
C SER A 277 21.98 7.13 7.81
N ALA A 278 22.65 8.25 8.03
CA ALA A 278 22.07 9.45 8.62
C ALA A 278 22.56 10.67 7.84
N SER A 279 21.66 11.58 7.46
CA SER A 279 22.02 12.74 6.66
C SER A 279 21.26 13.99 7.12
N VAL A 280 21.92 15.15 7.07
CA VAL A 280 21.26 16.44 7.35
C VAL A 280 20.47 16.84 6.11
N LEU A 281 19.18 17.08 6.27
CA LEU A 281 18.29 17.55 5.20
C LEU A 281 18.27 19.07 5.10
N SER A 282 18.19 19.74 6.26
CA SER A 282 18.10 21.19 6.31
C SER A 282 18.59 21.72 7.66
N VAL A 283 19.13 22.93 7.65
CA VAL A 283 19.51 23.67 8.86
C VAL A 283 18.87 25.03 8.79
N LEU A 284 17.90 25.29 9.67
CA LEU A 284 17.15 26.52 9.75
C LEU A 284 17.63 27.37 10.94
N ASN A 285 17.55 28.69 10.83
CA ASN A 285 17.85 29.58 11.95
C ASN A 285 16.70 29.51 12.96
N ALA A 286 17.02 29.28 14.25
CA ALA A 286 16.00 29.40 15.29
C ALA A 286 15.59 30.87 15.43
N THR A 287 14.29 31.15 15.40
CA THR A 287 13.74 32.52 15.29
C THR A 287 14.04 33.46 16.46
N GLN A 288 14.66 32.98 17.56
CA GLN A 288 14.76 33.74 18.81
C GLN A 288 16.18 33.83 19.43
N THR A 289 17.16 33.05 18.95
CA THR A 289 18.48 33.01 19.59
C THR A 289 19.62 32.94 18.55
N PRO A 290 20.48 33.97 18.46
CA PRO A 290 21.66 33.92 17.58
C PRO A 290 22.57 32.73 17.93
N GLY A 291 23.00 31.98 16.92
CA GLY A 291 23.84 30.80 17.09
C GLY A 291 23.10 29.52 17.50
N LEU A 292 21.76 29.53 17.50
CA LEU A 292 20.93 28.34 17.68
C LEU A 292 20.26 27.97 16.34
N TYR A 293 20.35 26.71 15.96
CA TYR A 293 19.81 26.21 14.69
C TYR A 293 18.87 25.02 14.90
N ASP A 294 17.82 24.95 14.08
CA ASP A 294 16.95 23.78 13.94
C ASP A 294 17.52 22.90 12.81
N ALA A 295 18.22 21.83 13.19
CA ALA A 295 18.78 20.85 12.28
C ALA A 295 17.75 19.74 12.02
N ILE A 296 17.27 19.65 10.79
CA ILE A 296 16.36 18.61 10.29
C ILE A 296 17.21 17.55 9.61
N PHE A 297 17.05 16.29 10.00
CA PHE A 297 17.84 15.20 9.46
C PHE A 297 17.00 13.94 9.30
N GLU A 298 17.47 13.07 8.42
CA GLU A 298 16.91 11.74 8.21
C GLU A 298 17.87 10.67 8.69
N VAL A 299 17.29 9.53 9.05
CA VAL A 299 18.02 8.31 9.37
C VAL A 299 17.33 7.17 8.66
N CYS A 300 18.10 6.43 7.88
CA CYS A 300 17.61 5.35 7.06
C CYS A 300 18.18 4.03 7.54
N ALA A 301 17.32 3.02 7.53
CA ALA A 301 17.68 1.63 7.75
C ALA A 301 17.77 0.95 6.39
N GLY A 302 18.87 0.24 6.13
CA GLY A 302 19.03 -0.57 4.93
C GLY A 302 18.19 -1.85 5.00
N SER A 303 18.71 -2.96 4.49
CA SER A 303 17.99 -4.24 4.47
C SER A 303 17.64 -4.81 5.85
N THR A 304 18.17 -4.23 6.94
CA THR A 304 17.91 -4.65 8.31
C THR A 304 17.21 -3.54 9.10
N THR A 305 16.30 -3.92 9.98
CA THR A 305 15.61 -2.98 10.89
C THR A 305 16.60 -2.46 11.93
N ILE A 306 16.71 -1.15 12.09
CA ILE A 306 17.46 -0.54 13.20
C ILE A 306 16.56 -0.54 14.44
N LYS A 307 16.94 -1.27 15.48
CA LYS A 307 16.26 -1.22 16.78
C LYS A 307 16.96 -0.18 17.64
N LEU A 308 16.20 0.62 18.38
CA LEU A 308 16.74 1.69 19.23
C LEU A 308 17.64 2.68 18.47
N PRO A 309 17.19 3.32 17.39
CA PRO A 309 17.97 4.34 16.68
C PRO A 309 18.39 5.49 17.62
N VAL A 310 19.71 5.63 17.83
CA VAL A 310 20.31 6.74 18.57
C VAL A 310 21.29 7.47 17.67
N ILE A 311 21.11 8.78 17.57
CA ILE A 311 21.82 9.65 16.62
C ILE A 311 22.59 10.71 17.36
N LYS A 312 23.85 10.88 17.00
CA LYS A 312 24.70 11.93 17.50
C LYS A 312 24.70 13.08 16.50
N VAL A 313 24.22 14.24 16.94
CA VAL A 313 24.25 15.50 16.19
C VAL A 313 25.37 16.34 16.78
N THR A 314 26.31 16.77 15.94
CA THR A 314 27.53 17.48 16.38
C THR A 314 27.70 18.76 15.57
N SER A 315 28.08 19.83 16.24
CA SER A 315 28.51 21.11 15.68
C SER A 315 29.90 21.50 16.21
N ASP A 316 30.39 22.67 15.84
CA ASP A 316 31.62 23.26 16.39
C ASP A 316 31.51 23.67 17.88
N LYS A 317 30.29 23.80 18.41
CA LYS A 317 30.04 24.20 19.80
C LYS A 317 29.55 23.07 20.69
N GLN A 318 28.71 22.20 20.16
CA GLN A 318 27.95 21.26 20.95
C GLN A 318 27.86 19.90 20.27
N SER A 319 27.74 18.85 21.08
CA SER A 319 27.30 17.55 20.60
C SER A 319 26.13 17.08 21.45
N GLN A 320 25.08 16.60 20.78
CA GLN A 320 23.87 16.11 21.41
C GLN A 320 23.51 14.75 20.84
N THR A 321 23.08 13.84 21.71
CA THR A 321 22.57 12.53 21.32
C THR A 321 21.05 12.54 21.41
N ILE A 322 20.39 12.07 20.36
CA ILE A 322 18.94 12.04 20.23
C ILE A 322 18.50 10.61 20.03
N LYS A 323 17.51 10.21 20.80
CA LYS A 323 16.78 8.98 20.60
C LYS A 323 15.66 9.23 19.59
N MET A 324 15.55 8.39 18.56
CA MET A 324 14.41 8.42 17.65
C MET A 324 13.30 7.47 18.13
N GLY A 325 12.38 7.06 17.26
CA GLY A 325 11.35 6.07 17.61
C GLY A 325 11.93 4.73 18.07
N ASP A 326 11.09 3.79 18.49
CA ASP A 326 11.57 2.51 19.04
C ASP A 326 12.33 1.64 18.01
N LYS A 327 12.01 1.82 16.72
CA LYS A 327 12.67 1.16 15.60
C LYS A 327 12.53 1.96 14.31
N ILE A 328 13.46 1.76 13.38
CA ILE A 328 13.35 2.15 11.97
C ILE A 328 13.25 0.84 11.18
N SER A 329 12.11 0.60 10.55
CA SER A 329 11.88 -0.61 9.76
C SER A 329 12.95 -0.75 8.67
N ALA A 330 13.29 -1.98 8.30
CA ALA A 330 14.18 -2.21 7.16
C ALA A 330 13.69 -1.40 5.96
N ASN A 331 14.63 -0.88 5.19
CA ASN A 331 14.40 -0.19 3.94
C ASN A 331 13.52 1.08 4.07
N SER A 332 13.59 1.75 5.22
CA SER A 332 12.79 2.94 5.49
C SER A 332 13.62 4.01 6.18
N CYS A 333 13.18 5.25 6.06
CA CYS A 333 13.77 6.39 6.75
C CYS A 333 12.81 7.00 7.76
N GLN A 334 13.36 7.55 8.83
CA GLN A 334 12.65 8.44 9.74
C GLN A 334 13.30 9.82 9.72
N MET A 335 12.47 10.86 9.69
CA MET A 335 12.89 12.24 9.78
C MET A 335 12.64 12.76 11.19
N THR A 336 13.57 13.54 11.71
CA THR A 336 13.42 14.24 12.99
C THR A 336 14.14 15.58 12.94
N SER A 337 14.02 16.38 14.00
CA SER A 337 14.69 17.66 14.12
C SER A 337 15.25 17.88 15.52
N VAL A 338 16.32 18.67 15.63
CA VAL A 338 16.91 19.06 16.90
C VAL A 338 17.37 20.50 16.89
N LYS A 339 17.31 21.15 18.05
CA LYS A 339 17.96 22.43 18.30
C LYS A 339 19.39 22.22 18.73
N ILE A 340 20.35 22.78 17.99
CA ILE A 340 21.78 22.66 18.27
C ILE A 340 22.45 24.03 18.20
N GLU A 341 23.32 24.33 19.15
CA GLU A 341 24.14 25.55 19.11
C GLU A 341 25.33 25.37 18.16
N ALA A 342 25.62 26.35 17.32
CA ALA A 342 26.79 26.37 16.44
C ALA A 342 27.23 27.81 16.15
N ASN A 343 28.50 28.06 15.83
CA ASN A 343 28.88 29.35 15.25
C ASN A 343 28.62 29.37 13.75
N ASP A 344 28.80 28.23 13.09
CA ASP A 344 28.56 28.06 11.67
C ASP A 344 27.64 26.85 11.41
N LYS A 345 26.54 27.10 10.68
CA LYS A 345 25.58 26.10 10.26
C LYS A 345 26.20 24.95 9.46
N SER A 346 27.31 25.19 8.75
CA SER A 346 27.98 24.19 7.92
C SER A 346 28.71 23.11 8.73
N THR A 347 28.93 23.36 10.03
CA THR A 347 29.62 22.44 10.94
C THR A 347 28.70 21.38 11.53
N ILE A 348 27.39 21.53 11.35
CA ILE A 348 26.39 20.60 11.89
C ILE A 348 26.39 19.31 11.06
N SER A 349 26.66 18.19 11.73
CA SER A 349 26.70 16.85 11.16
C SER A 349 25.93 15.86 12.01
N VAL A 350 25.40 14.81 11.38
CA VAL A 350 24.67 13.73 12.03
C VAL A 350 25.37 12.41 11.77
N THR A 351 25.55 11.61 12.82
CA THR A 351 26.10 10.25 12.70
C THR A 351 25.32 9.29 13.59
N PRO A 352 25.15 8.01 13.19
CA PRO A 352 24.64 7.00 14.10
C PRO A 352 25.55 6.91 15.33
N ALA A 353 24.99 6.96 16.54
CA ALA A 353 25.76 7.02 17.78
C ALA A 353 26.44 5.69 18.17
N GLY A 354 26.62 4.76 17.21
CA GLY A 354 27.38 3.52 17.40
C GLY A 354 26.69 2.44 18.22
N ASN A 355 25.41 2.57 18.55
CA ASN A 355 24.66 1.55 19.30
C ASN A 355 24.19 0.37 18.44
N ALA A 356 24.81 0.15 17.27
CA ALA A 356 24.59 -1.00 16.42
C ALA A 356 24.80 -2.31 17.19
N ASP A 357 25.81 -2.38 18.06
CA ASP A 357 26.08 -3.56 18.89
C ASP A 357 24.95 -3.81 19.91
N SER A 358 24.40 -2.75 20.51
CA SER A 358 23.27 -2.86 21.44
C SER A 358 21.97 -3.21 20.71
N SER A 359 21.74 -2.67 19.51
CA SER A 359 20.61 -3.01 18.63
C SER A 359 20.67 -4.48 18.20
N ASN A 360 21.83 -4.93 17.72
CA ASN A 360 22.04 -6.32 17.30
C ASN A 360 21.85 -7.26 18.48
N LYS A 361 22.48 -6.96 19.63
CA LYS A 361 22.35 -7.76 20.84
C LYS A 361 20.93 -7.79 21.39
N ALA A 362 20.19 -6.68 21.32
CA ALA A 362 18.77 -6.64 21.68
C ALA A 362 17.93 -7.51 20.73
N SER A 363 18.24 -7.49 19.43
CA SER A 363 17.57 -8.33 18.45
C SER A 363 17.82 -9.83 18.69
N ASP A 364 19.08 -10.21 18.93
CA ASP A 364 19.46 -11.59 19.22
C ASP A 364 18.81 -12.10 20.52
N LEU A 365 18.76 -11.24 21.55
CA LEU A 365 18.09 -11.56 22.82
C LEU A 365 16.58 -11.73 22.64
N GLU A 366 15.92 -10.94 21.81
CA GLU A 366 14.49 -11.10 21.52
C GLU A 366 14.20 -12.43 20.81
N VAL A 367 14.99 -12.78 19.79
CA VAL A 367 14.91 -14.09 19.11
C VAL A 367 15.12 -15.23 20.11
N ARG A 368 16.14 -15.12 20.98
CA ARG A 368 16.44 -16.10 22.01
C ARG A 368 15.31 -16.22 23.04
N ILE A 369 14.73 -15.10 23.49
CA ILE A 369 13.60 -15.07 24.43
C ILE A 369 12.40 -15.80 23.82
N ASN A 370 12.05 -15.51 22.57
CA ASN A 370 10.94 -16.16 21.87
C ASN A 370 11.18 -17.66 21.70
N SER A 371 12.40 -18.06 21.33
CA SER A 371 12.79 -19.47 21.24
C SER A 371 12.69 -20.20 22.58
N LEU A 372 13.24 -19.63 23.66
CA LEU A 372 13.17 -20.21 25.00
C LEU A 372 11.72 -20.32 25.51
N GLN A 373 10.87 -19.33 25.20
CA GLN A 373 9.44 -19.39 25.52
C GLN A 373 8.74 -20.53 24.79
N ALA A 374 9.00 -20.70 23.49
CA ALA A 374 8.44 -21.77 22.68
C ALA A 374 8.86 -23.15 23.22
N SER A 375 10.16 -23.36 23.48
CA SER A 375 10.66 -24.61 24.08
C SER A 375 10.06 -24.89 25.45
N MET A 376 9.89 -23.86 26.29
CA MET A 376 9.25 -24.03 27.61
C MET A 376 7.77 -24.41 27.49
N ILE A 377 7.04 -23.86 26.51
CA ILE A 377 5.64 -24.24 26.24
C ILE A 377 5.57 -25.69 25.78
N GLN A 378 6.45 -26.09 24.86
CA GLN A 378 6.53 -27.46 24.36
C GLN A 378 6.80 -28.47 25.48
N GLU A 379 7.81 -28.21 26.33
CA GLU A 379 8.14 -29.09 27.46
C GLU A 379 6.97 -29.20 28.47
N LYS A 380 6.25 -28.09 28.72
CA LYS A 380 5.03 -28.12 29.55
C LYS A 380 3.91 -28.94 28.93
N GLN A 381 3.74 -28.88 27.61
CA GLN A 381 2.74 -29.68 26.90
C GLN A 381 3.09 -31.18 26.94
N THR A 382 4.37 -31.53 26.75
CA THR A 382 4.85 -32.91 26.89
C THR A 382 4.66 -33.44 28.30
N LEU A 383 4.99 -32.63 29.32
CA LEU A 383 4.73 -33.02 30.71
C LEU A 383 3.23 -33.20 30.98
N LYS A 384 2.39 -32.32 30.44
CA LYS A 384 0.94 -32.43 30.55
C LYS A 384 0.42 -33.71 29.91
N SER A 385 0.86 -34.06 28.69
CA SER A 385 0.43 -35.29 28.02
C SER A 385 0.90 -36.54 28.77
N LEU A 386 2.13 -36.53 29.31
CA LEU A 386 2.66 -37.63 30.12
C LEU A 386 1.81 -37.87 31.38
N ILE A 387 1.42 -36.81 32.10
CA ILE A 387 0.60 -36.91 33.33
C ILE A 387 -0.82 -37.42 33.05
N HIS A 388 -1.40 -37.05 31.91
CA HIS A 388 -2.77 -37.42 31.53
C HIS A 388 -2.86 -38.72 30.72
N ASN A 389 -1.72 -39.38 30.46
CA ASN A 389 -1.72 -40.67 29.77
C ASN A 389 -2.29 -41.76 30.72
N PRO A 390 -3.41 -42.42 30.38
CA PRO A 390 -3.94 -43.52 31.18
C PRO A 390 -2.97 -44.70 31.26
N ASP A 391 -2.18 -44.92 30.20
CA ASP A 391 -1.19 -46.00 30.09
C ASP A 391 0.19 -45.44 30.44
N ARG A 392 0.45 -45.27 31.74
CA ARG A 392 1.70 -44.70 32.23
C ARG A 392 2.89 -45.60 31.85
N PRO A 393 3.97 -45.05 31.28
CA PRO A 393 5.16 -45.84 30.97
C PRO A 393 5.87 -46.30 32.25
N GLU A 394 6.62 -47.41 32.17
CA GLU A 394 7.32 -47.97 33.33
C GLU A 394 8.33 -46.97 33.96
N ASN A 395 8.94 -46.11 33.13
CA ASN A 395 9.86 -45.06 33.55
C ASN A 395 9.18 -43.70 33.78
N PHE A 396 7.88 -43.68 34.08
CA PHE A 396 7.10 -42.44 34.24
C PHE A 396 7.73 -41.42 35.19
N VAL A 397 8.23 -41.87 36.35
CA VAL A 397 8.82 -40.98 37.37
C VAL A 397 10.05 -40.28 36.84
N GLU A 398 10.93 -41.00 36.15
CA GLU A 398 12.17 -40.47 35.58
C GLU A 398 11.87 -39.47 34.44
N LEU A 399 10.88 -39.76 33.59
CA LEU A 399 10.46 -38.86 32.53
C LEU A 399 9.85 -37.56 33.09
N VAL A 400 9.01 -37.65 34.12
CA VAL A 400 8.44 -36.48 34.80
C VAL A 400 9.56 -35.61 35.37
N ASP A 401 10.50 -36.20 36.11
CA ASP A 401 11.62 -35.47 36.72
C ASP A 401 12.49 -34.78 35.65
N THR A 402 12.79 -35.50 34.57
CA THR A 402 13.55 -34.97 33.42
C THR A 402 12.88 -33.72 32.82
N HIS A 403 11.58 -33.77 32.56
CA HIS A 403 10.85 -32.64 31.98
C HIS A 403 10.74 -31.47 32.97
N VAL A 404 10.58 -31.73 34.27
CA VAL A 404 10.57 -30.70 35.31
C VAL A 404 11.92 -29.97 35.38
N ILE A 405 13.04 -30.70 35.38
CA ILE A 405 14.39 -30.12 35.38
C ILE A 405 14.59 -29.23 34.14
N LYS A 406 14.22 -29.70 32.95
CA LYS A 406 14.30 -28.91 31.71
C LYS A 406 13.47 -27.62 31.78
N ILE A 407 12.26 -27.68 32.32
CA ILE A 407 11.40 -26.48 32.49
C ILE A 407 12.06 -25.47 33.45
N ILE A 408 12.68 -25.93 34.53
CA ILE A 408 13.41 -25.07 35.48
C ILE A 408 14.60 -24.41 34.78
N GLU A 409 15.38 -25.18 34.02
CA GLU A 409 16.53 -24.65 33.28
C GLU A 409 16.11 -23.60 32.25
N LEU A 410 15.11 -23.91 31.41
CA LEU A 410 14.57 -22.98 30.41
C LEU A 410 14.04 -21.70 31.07
N ARG A 411 13.39 -21.81 32.24
CA ARG A 411 12.93 -20.65 33.01
C ARG A 411 14.10 -19.78 33.46
N ASN A 412 15.17 -20.37 33.98
CA ASN A 412 16.36 -19.63 34.42
C ASN A 412 17.05 -18.92 33.26
N GLN A 413 17.23 -19.62 32.13
CA GLN A 413 17.80 -19.03 30.92
C GLN A 413 16.93 -17.87 30.39
N LEU A 414 15.60 -18.02 30.43
CA LEU A 414 14.66 -16.99 30.02
C LEU A 414 14.73 -15.74 30.92
N ILE A 415 14.84 -15.93 32.24
CA ILE A 415 14.99 -14.82 33.19
C ILE A 415 16.29 -14.06 32.92
N LEU A 416 17.40 -14.76 32.72
CA LEU A 416 18.70 -14.13 32.41
C LEU A 416 18.65 -13.35 31.09
N ALA A 417 18.10 -13.94 30.03
CA ALA A 417 17.96 -13.26 28.74
C ALA A 417 17.06 -12.02 28.84
N LYS A 418 15.95 -12.09 29.58
CA LYS A 418 15.07 -10.93 29.82
C LYS A 418 15.74 -9.85 30.66
N ALA A 419 16.53 -10.21 31.66
CA ALA A 419 17.27 -9.26 32.48
C ALA A 419 18.34 -8.54 31.64
N GLU A 420 19.08 -9.27 30.81
CA GLU A 420 20.07 -8.69 29.90
C GLU A 420 19.42 -7.78 28.85
N PHE A 421 18.30 -8.20 28.26
CA PHE A 421 17.52 -7.37 27.35
C PHE A 421 17.06 -6.08 28.04
N SER A 422 16.48 -6.20 29.24
CA SER A 422 16.03 -5.05 30.02
C SER A 422 17.17 -4.11 30.41
N LYS A 423 18.36 -4.66 30.70
CA LYS A 423 19.57 -3.87 30.96
C LYS A 423 19.98 -3.06 29.74
N ILE A 424 20.00 -3.67 28.55
CA ILE A 424 20.31 -2.96 27.30
C ILE A 424 19.29 -1.84 27.05
N MET A 425 18.00 -2.13 27.23
CA MET A 425 16.95 -1.13 27.09
C MET A 425 17.13 0.02 28.09
N TYR A 426 17.40 -0.29 29.36
CA TYR A 426 17.64 0.71 30.40
C TYR A 426 18.85 1.58 30.10
N GLN A 427 19.99 0.98 29.71
CA GLN A 427 21.22 1.70 29.37
C GLN A 427 21.11 2.50 28.07
N THR A 428 20.15 2.16 27.20
CA THR A 428 19.88 2.92 25.98
C THR A 428 18.93 4.10 26.23
N TYR A 429 18.17 4.06 27.32
CA TYR A 429 17.12 5.04 27.62
C TYR A 429 17.41 5.96 28.81
N ASN A 430 18.48 5.70 29.57
CA ASN A 430 19.04 6.55 30.63
C ASN A 430 20.54 6.70 30.41
#